data_AF-A0A6C1BTK9-F1
#
_entry.id   AF-A0A6C1BTK9-F1
#
_cell.length_a   1.000
_cell.length_b   1.000
_cell.length_c   1.000
_cell.angle_alpha   90.00
_cell.angle_beta   90.00
_cell.angle_gamma   90.00
#
_symmetry.space_group_name_H-M   'P 1'
#
loop_
_entity.id
_entity.type
_entity.pdbx_description
1 polymer ?
#
loop_
_entity_poly.entity_id
_entity_poly.type
_entity_poly.pdbx_seq_one_letter_code
_entity_poly.pdbx_strand_id
1 'polypeptide(L)'
;MDQLDFHISQVAKILGLAQPMGFMLSYEFGDIWIDIYLEKSYEGWAGRTYTISVPKEKADRLKRLVESIGGMQEDVMSDSERAYVSLTYEDWESASPVIMSLL
;
A
#
# COMPACT_ATOMS: atom_id res chain seq x y z
N MET A 1 -9.06 12.20 -12.23
CA MET A 1 -9.25 12.42 -10.78
C MET A 1 -10.73 12.43 -10.43
N ASP A 2 -11.57 13.12 -11.21
CA ASP A 2 -13.04 13.15 -11.04
C ASP A 2 -13.71 11.77 -11.06
N GLN A 3 -13.22 10.85 -11.90
CA GLN A 3 -13.70 9.46 -11.93
C GLN A 3 -13.41 8.73 -10.61
N LEU A 4 -12.24 8.96 -9.99
CA LEU A 4 -11.88 8.29 -8.73
C LEU A 4 -12.77 8.77 -7.59
N ASP A 5 -13.02 10.08 -7.49
CA ASP A 5 -13.95 10.64 -6.49
C ASP A 5 -15.37 10.13 -6.67
N PHE A 6 -15.84 10.06 -7.92
CA PHE A 6 -17.13 9.47 -8.25
C PHE A 6 -17.22 8.01 -7.76
N HIS A 7 -16.24 7.16 -8.12
CA HIS A 7 -16.28 5.74 -7.77
C HIS A 7 -16.17 5.49 -6.27
N ILE A 8 -15.25 6.16 -5.57
CA ILE A 8 -15.14 6.05 -4.11
C ILE A 8 -16.44 6.49 -3.43
N SER A 9 -17.05 7.57 -3.90
CA SER A 9 -18.33 8.06 -3.38
C SER A 9 -19.49 7.07 -3.64
N GLN A 10 -19.51 6.41 -4.80
CA GLN A 10 -20.51 5.35 -5.07
C GLN A 10 -20.32 4.16 -4.13
N VAL A 11 -19.08 3.70 -3.90
CA VAL A 11 -18.79 2.62 -2.96
C VAL A 11 -19.26 2.99 -1.56
N ALA A 12 -18.88 4.17 -1.05
CA ALA A 12 -19.29 4.64 0.27
C ALA A 12 -20.83 4.69 0.38
N LYS A 13 -21.51 5.23 -0.63
CA LYS A 13 -22.97 5.31 -0.67
C LYS A 13 -23.64 3.94 -0.65
N ILE A 14 -23.17 2.99 -1.46
CA ILE A 14 -23.71 1.63 -1.52
C ILE A 14 -23.58 0.94 -0.17
N LEU A 15 -22.47 1.18 0.54
CA LEU A 15 -22.21 0.63 1.87
C LEU A 15 -22.89 1.41 3.01
N GLY A 16 -23.63 2.49 2.71
CA GLY A 16 -24.27 3.32 3.72
C GLY A 16 -23.30 4.12 4.60
N LEU A 17 -22.10 4.40 4.10
CA LEU A 17 -21.05 5.12 4.80
C LEU A 17 -21.16 6.64 4.59
N ALA A 18 -20.63 7.39 5.55
CA ALA A 18 -20.38 8.82 5.37
C ALA A 18 -19.36 9.07 4.24
N GLN A 19 -19.30 10.31 3.75
CA GLN A 19 -18.33 10.66 2.71
C GLN A 19 -16.90 10.48 3.25
N PRO A 20 -16.06 9.65 2.59
CA PRO A 20 -14.74 9.33 3.10
C PRO A 20 -13.76 10.49 2.89
N MET A 21 -12.94 10.73 3.92
CA MET A 21 -11.76 11.61 3.84
C MET A 21 -10.47 10.83 3.54
N GLY A 22 -10.49 9.51 3.77
CA GLY A 22 -9.43 8.59 3.41
C GLY A 22 -10.03 7.34 2.78
N PHE A 23 -9.33 6.74 1.83
CA PHE A 23 -9.74 5.52 1.15
C PHE A 23 -8.57 4.55 1.11
N MET A 24 -8.82 3.32 1.55
CA MET A 24 -7.83 2.24 1.54
C MET A 24 -8.35 1.10 0.67
N LEU A 25 -7.56 0.71 -0.32
CA LEU A 25 -7.76 -0.50 -1.09
C LEU A 25 -6.75 -1.54 -0.64
N SER A 26 -7.23 -2.62 -0.04
CA SER A 26 -6.42 -3.75 0.40
C SER A 26 -6.63 -4.93 -0.55
N TYR A 27 -5.54 -5.57 -0.98
CA TYR A 27 -5.63 -6.82 -1.72
C TYR A 27 -4.51 -7.79 -1.30
N GLU A 28 -4.84 -9.07 -1.41
CA GLU A 28 -3.96 -10.16 -0.96
C GLU A 28 -3.47 -10.96 -2.17
N PHE A 29 -2.20 -11.35 -2.14
CA PHE A 29 -1.59 -12.20 -3.14
C PHE A 29 -0.73 -13.27 -2.47
N GLY A 30 -1.31 -14.47 -2.28
CA GLY A 30 -0.70 -15.49 -1.44
C GLY A 30 -0.71 -15.07 0.03
N ASP A 31 0.47 -14.97 0.63
CA ASP A 31 0.67 -14.49 2.01
C ASP A 31 1.07 -13.00 2.10
N ILE A 32 1.21 -12.34 0.95
CA ILE A 32 1.55 -10.91 0.83
C ILE A 32 0.26 -10.10 0.85
N TRP A 33 0.23 -9.05 1.65
CA TRP A 33 -0.83 -8.04 1.67
C TRP A 33 -0.30 -6.73 1.12
N ILE A 34 -1.11 -6.07 0.28
CA ILE A 34 -0.78 -4.78 -0.29
C ILE A 34 -1.95 -3.83 -0.01
N ASP A 35 -1.65 -2.76 0.72
CA ASP A 35 -2.60 -1.70 1.03
C ASP A 35 -2.24 -0.43 0.24
N ILE A 36 -3.22 0.16 -0.44
CA ILE A 36 -3.10 1.43 -1.13
C ILE A 36 -3.98 2.44 -0.40
N TYR A 37 -3.36 3.38 0.29
CA TYR A 37 -4.05 4.48 0.95
C TYR A 37 -4.05 5.74 0.09
N LEU A 38 -5.19 6.43 0.06
CA LEU A 38 -5.36 7.75 -0.53
C LEU A 38 -6.04 8.68 0.47
N GLU A 39 -5.65 9.95 0.48
CA GLU A 39 -6.28 11.00 1.26
C GLU A 39 -7.03 11.98 0.36
N LYS A 40 -8.18 12.46 0.82
CA LYS A 40 -8.96 13.49 0.13
C LYS A 40 -8.48 14.88 0.54
N SER A 41 -7.93 15.62 -0.42
CA SER A 41 -7.58 17.04 -0.27
C SER A 41 -8.60 17.93 -1.00
N TYR A 42 -8.40 19.26 -0.90
CA TYR A 42 -9.19 20.25 -1.64
C TYR A 42 -9.07 20.11 -3.17
N GLU A 43 -7.96 19.54 -3.65
CA GLU A 43 -7.69 19.32 -5.09
C GLU A 43 -8.13 17.92 -5.57
N GLY A 44 -8.64 17.07 -4.66
CA GLY A 44 -9.07 15.71 -4.94
C GLY A 44 -8.27 14.65 -4.17
N TRP A 45 -8.31 13.40 -4.63
CA TRP A 45 -7.64 12.27 -3.98
C TRP A 45 -6.13 12.25 -4.27
N ALA A 46 -5.29 12.42 -3.26
CA ALA A 46 -3.84 12.50 -3.37
C ALA A 46 -3.14 11.65 -2.29
N GLY A 47 -1.80 11.74 -2.24
CA GLY A 47 -1.01 11.12 -1.17
C GLY A 47 -1.05 9.59 -1.20
N ARG A 48 -0.80 8.98 -2.36
CA ARG A 48 -0.79 7.52 -2.48
C ARG A 48 0.35 6.93 -1.66
N THR A 49 0.00 6.13 -0.65
CA THR A 49 0.95 5.34 0.13
C THR A 49 0.66 3.86 -0.11
N TYR A 50 1.70 3.12 -0.47
CA TYR A 50 1.62 1.68 -0.73
C TYR A 50 2.29 0.94 0.41
N THR A 51 1.54 0.16 1.17
CA THR A 51 2.12 -0.67 2.23
C THR A 51 2.18 -2.11 1.76
N ILE A 52 3.40 -2.67 1.73
CA ILE A 52 3.61 -4.09 1.49
C ILE A 52 3.80 -4.75 2.84
N SER A 53 3.02 -5.78 3.14
CA SER A 53 3.10 -6.55 4.38
C SER A 53 3.27 -8.03 4.06
N VAL A 54 4.24 -8.69 4.70
CA VAL A 54 4.54 -10.11 4.54
C VAL A 54 4.61 -10.81 5.90
N PRO A 55 4.48 -12.15 5.98
CA PRO A 55 4.74 -12.89 7.21
C PRO A 55 6.16 -12.63 7.70
N LYS A 56 6.36 -12.66 9.03
CA LYS A 56 7.63 -12.28 9.65
C LYS A 56 8.82 -13.12 9.18
N GLU A 57 8.62 -14.38 8.84
CA GLU A 57 9.64 -15.26 8.26
C GLU A 57 10.15 -14.78 6.88
N LYS A 58 9.40 -13.90 6.20
CA LYS A 58 9.78 -13.27 4.93
C LYS A 58 10.37 -11.87 5.10
N ALA A 59 10.56 -11.37 6.32
CA ALA A 59 11.07 -10.02 6.58
C ALA A 59 12.40 -9.73 5.87
N ASP A 60 13.33 -10.68 5.85
CA ASP A 60 14.63 -10.50 5.18
C ASP A 60 14.51 -10.47 3.66
N ARG A 61 13.46 -11.05 3.07
CA ARG A 61 13.16 -10.88 1.64
C ARG A 61 12.61 -9.48 1.39
N LEU A 62 11.73 -8.99 2.25
CA LEU A 62 11.18 -7.63 2.16
C LEU A 62 12.29 -6.57 2.30
N LYS A 63 13.23 -6.74 3.24
CA LYS A 63 14.39 -5.86 3.38
C LYS A 63 15.25 -5.79 2.12
N ARG A 64 15.55 -6.94 1.51
CA ARG A 64 16.30 -6.98 0.24
C ARG A 64 15.55 -6.34 -0.92
N LEU A 65 14.22 -6.46 -0.95
CA LEU A 65 13.39 -5.76 -1.92
C LEU A 65 13.52 -4.25 -1.75
N VAL A 66 13.41 -3.75 -0.52
CA VAL A 66 13.55 -2.32 -0.19
C VAL A 66 14.93 -1.79 -0.58
N GLU A 67 16.00 -2.53 -0.28
CA GLU A 67 17.35 -2.14 -0.73
C GLU A 67 17.48 -2.11 -2.26
N SER A 68 16.85 -3.06 -2.96
CA SER A 68 16.94 -3.15 -4.43
C SER A 68 16.30 -1.97 -5.15
N ILE A 69 15.36 -1.28 -4.51
CA ILE A 69 14.71 -0.07 -5.01
C ILE A 69 15.35 1.22 -4.45
N GLY A 70 16.46 1.11 -3.71
CA GLY A 70 17.21 2.25 -3.18
C GLY A 70 16.77 2.75 -1.79
N GLY A 71 15.87 2.04 -1.12
CA GLY A 71 15.48 2.32 0.27
C GLY A 71 16.46 1.73 1.30
N MET A 72 16.21 1.98 2.59
CA MET A 72 17.01 1.45 3.68
C MET A 72 16.31 0.25 4.33
N GLN A 73 17.06 -0.79 4.75
CA GLN A 73 16.45 -1.93 5.44
C GLN A 73 15.70 -1.54 6.73
N GLU A 74 16.10 -0.42 7.33
CA GLU A 74 15.53 0.16 8.54
C GLU A 74 14.10 0.68 8.34
N ASP A 75 13.71 0.94 7.08
CA ASP A 75 12.36 1.32 6.70
C ASP A 75 11.36 0.15 6.84
N VAL A 76 11.87 -1.09 6.93
CA VAL A 76 11.04 -2.27 7.20
C VAL A 76 10.76 -2.39 8.69
N MET A 77 9.51 -2.15 9.05
CA MET A 77 8.99 -2.37 10.39
C MET A 77 8.51 -3.81 10.55
N SER A 78 8.38 -4.27 11.80
CA SER A 78 7.79 -5.58 12.08
C SER A 78 7.10 -5.62 13.43
N ASP A 79 6.05 -6.42 13.53
CA ASP A 79 5.36 -6.76 14.77
C ASP A 79 5.61 -8.24 15.13
N SER A 80 4.74 -8.86 15.94
CA SER A 80 4.86 -10.27 16.31
C SER A 80 4.68 -11.24 15.15
N GLU A 81 3.91 -10.88 14.13
CA GLU A 81 3.44 -11.79 13.08
C GLU A 81 3.89 -11.38 11.67
N ARG A 82 4.09 -10.08 11.41
CA ARG A 82 4.33 -9.55 10.07
C ARG A 82 5.49 -8.56 10.04
N ALA A 83 6.04 -8.38 8.84
CA ALA A 83 6.95 -7.30 8.49
C ALA A 83 6.33 -6.47 7.37
N TYR A 84 6.49 -5.15 7.44
CA TYR A 84 5.85 -4.24 6.52
C TYR A 84 6.71 -3.01 6.21
N VAL A 85 6.50 -2.44 5.03
CA VAL A 85 7.12 -1.19 4.57
C VAL A 85 6.08 -0.36 3.85
N SER A 86 6.09 0.95 4.09
CA SER A 86 5.26 1.90 3.37
C SER A 86 6.10 2.67 2.36
N LEU A 87 5.66 2.67 1.11
CA LEU A 87 6.35 3.22 -0.04
C LEU A 87 5.56 4.41 -0.61
N THR A 88 6.30 5.38 -1.14
CA THR A 88 5.71 6.44 -1.96
C THR A 88 5.26 5.86 -3.32
N TYR A 89 4.55 6.67 -4.11
CA TYR A 89 4.21 6.26 -5.48
C TYR A 89 5.45 5.98 -6.35
N GLU A 90 6.51 6.78 -6.19
CA GLU A 90 7.73 6.64 -6.99
C GLU A 90 8.47 5.34 -6.65
N ASP A 91 8.59 5.03 -5.36
CA ASP A 91 9.21 3.79 -4.89
C ASP A 91 8.36 2.57 -5.26
N TRP A 92 7.03 2.71 -5.22
CA TRP A 92 6.11 1.66 -5.63
C TRP A 92 6.26 1.29 -7.11
N GLU A 93 6.40 2.27 -8.01
CA GLU A 93 6.60 1.99 -9.44
C GLU A 93 7.87 1.15 -9.68
N SER A 94 8.90 1.35 -8.85
CA SER A 94 10.12 0.55 -8.87
C SER A 94 9.95 -0.84 -8.23
N ALA A 95 9.15 -0.94 -7.18
CA ALA A 95 8.93 -2.19 -6.43
C ALA A 95 7.93 -3.14 -7.10
N SER A 96 6.89 -2.62 -7.75
CA SER A 96 5.76 -3.41 -8.27
C SER A 96 6.16 -4.51 -9.26
N PRO A 97 7.15 -4.35 -10.17
CA PRO A 97 7.54 -5.40 -11.11
C PRO A 97 8.27 -6.56 -10.43
N VAL A 98 8.89 -6.30 -9.28
CA VAL A 98 9.72 -7.26 -8.54
C VAL A 98 9.05 -7.77 -7.27
N ILE A 99 7.85 -7.30 -6.93
CA ILE A 99 7.12 -7.72 -5.73
C ILE A 99 6.86 -9.23 -5.70
N MET A 100 6.73 -9.86 -6.88
CA MET A 100 6.57 -11.31 -7.03
C MET A 100 7.77 -12.11 -6.52
N SER A 101 8.94 -11.48 -6.36
CA SER A 101 10.12 -12.11 -5.72
C SER A 101 9.92 -12.42 -4.24
N LEU A 102 8.86 -11.88 -3.62
CA LEU A 102 8.50 -12.14 -2.23
C LEU A 102 7.75 -13.48 -2.03
N LEU A 103 7.24 -14.11 -3.09
CA LEU A 103 6.58 -15.42 -3.02
C LEU A 103 7.56 -16.52 -2.61
#